data_AF-A0A328SD25-F1
#
_entry.id   AF-A0A328SD25-F1
#
_cell.length_a   1.000
_cell.length_b   1.000
_cell.length_c   1.000
_cell.angle_alpha   90.00
_cell.angle_beta   90.00
_cell.angle_gamma   90.00
#
_symmetry.space_group_name_H-M   'P 1'
#
loop_
_entity.id
_entity.type
_entity.pdbx_description
1 polymer ?
#
loop_
_entity_poly.entity_id
_entity_poly.type
_entity_poly.pdbx_seq_one_letter_code
_entity_poly.pdbx_strand_id
1 'polypeptide(L)'
;MIDLDIGSNETKLHLTITHIGDDLDITITGGKEHIGCVGIVSSNSYNIVKMASHCEDEIVLPLVKYLSSTTDKNIVIKAGIHLDNISKNQIKEILENNKEILNIIMDYV
;
A
#
# COMPACT_ATOMS: atom_id res chain seq x y z
N MET A 1 10.80 -4.85 -11.76
CA MET A 1 10.66 -4.64 -10.31
C MET A 1 11.01 -3.19 -10.06
N ILE A 2 10.05 -2.43 -9.55
CA ILE A 2 10.24 -1.05 -9.10
C ILE A 2 10.43 -1.10 -7.59
N ASP A 3 11.35 -0.28 -7.10
CA ASP A 3 11.76 -0.20 -5.71
C ASP A 3 12.03 1.28 -5.42
N LEU A 4 11.20 1.87 -4.55
CA LEU A 4 11.20 3.30 -4.26
C LEU A 4 10.97 3.54 -2.77
N ASP A 5 11.65 4.57 -2.26
CA ASP A 5 11.36 5.14 -0.96
C ASP A 5 10.54 6.43 -1.13
N ILE A 6 9.42 6.53 -0.41
CA ILE A 6 8.51 7.68 -0.42
C ILE A 6 8.51 8.34 0.95
N GLY A 7 8.66 9.66 1.00
CA GLY A 7 8.73 10.43 2.24
C GLY A 7 10.14 10.48 2.85
N SER A 8 10.23 10.77 4.14
CA SER A 8 11.50 10.97 4.84
C SER A 8 11.46 10.52 6.29
N ASN A 9 12.63 10.36 6.91
CA ASN A 9 12.79 10.00 8.32
C ASN A 9 12.03 8.69 8.69
N GLU A 10 11.47 8.64 9.89
CA GLU A 10 10.77 7.47 10.43
C GLU A 10 9.45 7.15 9.70
N THR A 11 8.84 8.13 9.00
CA THR A 11 7.57 7.98 8.27
C THR A 11 7.76 7.57 6.82
N LYS A 12 9.00 7.34 6.39
CA LYS A 12 9.35 6.86 5.06
C LYS A 12 8.69 5.50 4.81
N LEU A 13 8.03 5.38 3.66
CA LEU A 13 7.45 4.15 3.17
C LEU A 13 8.31 3.59 2.05
N HIS A 14 8.46 2.27 2.06
CA HIS A 14 9.14 1.53 1.01
C HIS A 14 8.09 0.87 0.11
N LEU A 15 8.15 1.14 -1.19
CA LEU A 15 7.25 0.63 -2.20
C LEU A 15 8.01 -0.31 -3.13
N THR A 16 7.54 -1.54 -3.22
CA THR A 16 7.96 -2.50 -4.25
C THR A 16 6.80 -2.80 -5.17
N ILE A 17 7.01 -2.70 -6.49
CA ILE A 17 6.05 -3.16 -7.51
C ILE A 17 6.72 -4.22 -8.39
N THR A 18 6.10 -5.39 -8.44
CA THR A 18 6.53 -6.51 -9.28
C THR A 18 5.45 -6.83 -10.30
N HIS A 19 5.81 -6.85 -11.58
CA HIS A 19 4.92 -7.31 -12.63
C HIS A 19 4.83 -8.84 -12.63
N ILE A 20 3.61 -9.36 -12.70
CA ILE A 20 3.30 -10.76 -12.92
C ILE A 20 2.54 -10.84 -14.25
N GLY A 21 3.28 -10.86 -15.36
CA GLY A 21 2.68 -10.62 -16.68
C GLY A 21 2.06 -9.22 -16.71
N ASP A 22 0.75 -9.13 -17.00
CA ASP A 22 0.00 -7.87 -17.00
C ASP A 22 -0.51 -7.46 -15.61
N ASP A 23 -0.45 -8.35 -14.62
CA ASP A 23 -0.89 -8.13 -13.24
C ASP A 23 0.24 -7.54 -12.37
N LEU A 24 -0.11 -7.02 -11.19
CA LEU A 24 0.85 -6.42 -10.26
C LEU A 24 0.83 -7.09 -8.88
N ASP A 25 2.02 -7.28 -8.32
CA ASP A 25 2.24 -7.57 -6.90
C ASP A 25 2.96 -6.37 -6.24
N ILE A 26 2.28 -5.74 -5.29
CA ILE A 26 2.68 -4.50 -4.65
C ILE A 26 2.90 -4.75 -3.15
N THR A 27 4.02 -4.25 -2.63
CA THR A 27 4.35 -4.30 -1.20
C THR A 27 4.68 -2.90 -0.70
N ILE A 28 4.05 -2.50 0.40
CA ILE A 28 4.25 -1.21 1.07
C ILE A 28 4.69 -1.48 2.51
N THR A 29 5.92 -1.15 2.86
CA THR A 29 6.45 -1.36 4.21
C THR A 29 6.99 -0.07 4.82
N GLY A 30 7.25 -0.09 6.12
CA GLY A 30 7.84 1.02 6.85
C GLY A 30 8.16 0.64 8.30
N GLY A 31 9.22 1.21 8.86
CA GLY A 31 9.65 0.87 10.22
C GLY A 31 9.92 -0.63 10.38
N LYS A 32 9.28 -1.25 11.40
CA LYS A 32 9.34 -2.70 11.59
C LYS A 32 8.31 -3.41 10.71
N GLU A 33 8.81 -3.96 9.62
CA GLU A 33 7.99 -4.62 8.60
C GLU A 33 7.31 -5.87 9.13
N HIS A 34 6.08 -6.08 8.67
CA HIS A 34 5.27 -7.28 8.92
C HIS A 34 4.18 -7.35 7.85
N ILE A 35 3.20 -8.25 7.99
CA ILE A 35 1.99 -8.22 7.14
C ILE A 35 0.84 -7.79 8.04
N GLY A 36 0.34 -6.57 7.85
CA GLY A 36 -0.79 -6.02 8.61
C GLY A 36 -2.10 -6.07 7.83
N CYS A 37 -2.05 -5.91 6.51
CA CYS A 37 -3.21 -6.00 5.63
C CYS A 37 -2.82 -6.45 4.21
N VAL A 38 -3.69 -7.23 3.58
CA VAL A 38 -3.57 -7.63 2.17
C VAL A 38 -4.85 -7.22 1.44
N GLY A 39 -4.69 -6.58 0.28
CA GLY A 39 -5.75 -6.21 -0.64
C GLY A 39 -5.62 -6.92 -1.97
N ILE A 40 -6.74 -7.26 -2.58
CA ILE A 40 -6.82 -7.87 -3.91
C ILE A 40 -7.80 -7.06 -4.75
N VAL A 41 -7.38 -6.66 -5.95
CA VAL A 41 -8.21 -6.00 -6.97
C VAL A 41 -8.38 -6.97 -8.13
N SER A 42 -9.61 -7.11 -8.62
CA SER A 42 -9.93 -7.92 -9.80
C SER A 42 -11.28 -7.52 -10.40
N SER A 43 -11.34 -7.26 -11.71
CA SER A 43 -12.58 -7.07 -12.48
C SER A 43 -13.62 -6.15 -11.83
N ASN A 44 -13.28 -4.89 -11.60
CA ASN A 44 -14.14 -3.90 -10.94
C ASN A 44 -14.55 -4.22 -9.49
N SER A 45 -13.84 -5.15 -8.83
CA SER A 45 -14.09 -5.54 -7.45
C SER A 45 -12.79 -5.56 -6.65
N TYR A 46 -12.93 -5.50 -5.32
CA TYR A 46 -11.81 -5.66 -4.41
C TYR A 46 -12.20 -6.42 -3.15
N ASN A 47 -11.20 -7.03 -2.52
CA ASN A 47 -11.29 -7.64 -1.20
C ASN A 47 -10.10 -7.19 -0.35
N ILE A 48 -10.28 -7.13 0.96
CA ILE A 48 -9.17 -6.92 1.90
C ILE A 48 -9.22 -7.95 3.02
N VAL A 49 -8.05 -8.36 3.50
CA VAL A 49 -7.87 -9.21 4.67
C VAL A 49 -6.92 -8.48 5.61
N LYS A 50 -7.49 -7.98 6.71
CA LYS A 50 -6.77 -7.32 7.79
C LYS A 50 -6.31 -8.35 8.82
N MET A 51 -5.04 -8.29 9.21
CA MET A 51 -4.54 -9.09 10.32
C MET A 51 -5.07 -8.53 11.65
N ALA A 52 -5.43 -9.41 12.58
CA ALA A 52 -6.00 -8.96 13.87
C ALA A 52 -5.03 -8.03 14.61
N SER A 53 -5.55 -6.96 15.24
CA SER A 53 -4.79 -5.91 15.96
C SER A 53 -3.91 -4.96 15.13
N HIS A 54 -3.89 -5.11 13.81
CA HIS A 54 -3.17 -4.23 12.88
C HIS A 54 -4.05 -3.07 12.40
N CYS A 55 -3.49 -2.08 11.69
CA CYS A 55 -4.21 -0.88 11.22
C CYS A 55 -3.94 -0.53 9.75
N GLU A 56 -3.25 -1.40 9.02
CA GLU A 56 -2.83 -1.19 7.64
C GLU A 56 -3.98 -1.27 6.64
N ASP A 57 -5.20 -1.58 7.08
CA ASP A 57 -6.40 -1.35 6.28
C ASP A 57 -6.58 0.13 5.92
N GLU A 58 -6.14 1.07 6.77
CA GLU A 58 -6.12 2.51 6.44
C GLU A 58 -5.18 2.86 5.27
N ILE A 59 -4.19 2.00 5.02
CA ILE A 59 -3.24 2.14 3.90
C ILE A 59 -3.81 1.44 2.66
N VAL A 60 -4.26 0.19 2.81
CA VAL A 60 -4.65 -0.67 1.68
C VAL A 60 -6.02 -0.31 1.11
N LEU A 61 -7.02 -0.04 1.96
CA LEU A 61 -8.41 0.20 1.52
C LEU A 61 -8.55 1.33 0.48
N PRO A 62 -7.97 2.53 0.67
CA PRO A 62 -8.08 3.60 -0.33
C PRO A 62 -7.44 3.21 -1.66
N LEU A 63 -6.33 2.46 -1.65
CA LEU A 63 -5.65 2.01 -2.87
C LEU A 63 -6.52 1.04 -3.65
N VAL A 64 -6.97 -0.05 -3.02
CA VAL A 64 -7.78 -1.07 -3.70
C VAL A 64 -9.11 -0.51 -4.19
N LYS A 65 -9.73 0.39 -3.42
CA LYS A 65 -10.99 1.04 -3.80
C LYS A 65 -10.80 1.88 -5.06
N TYR A 66 -9.74 2.68 -5.12
CA TYR A 66 -9.45 3.48 -6.30
C TYR A 66 -9.12 2.59 -7.51
N LEU A 67 -8.14 1.69 -7.37
CA LEU A 67 -7.66 0.82 -8.43
C LEU A 67 -8.77 -0.08 -9.00
N SER A 68 -9.63 -0.63 -8.14
CA SER A 68 -10.79 -1.40 -8.61
C SER A 68 -11.76 -0.62 -9.47
N SER A 69 -11.71 0.72 -9.47
CA SER A 69 -12.58 1.55 -10.32
C SER A 69 -11.87 2.12 -11.55
N THR A 70 -10.55 1.91 -11.67
CA THR A 70 -9.73 2.60 -12.67
C THR A 70 -8.86 1.68 -13.51
N THR A 71 -8.71 0.40 -13.16
CA THR A 71 -7.93 -0.56 -13.94
C THR A 71 -8.65 -1.92 -14.04
N ASP A 72 -8.44 -2.60 -15.17
CA ASP A 72 -8.91 -3.97 -15.42
C ASP A 72 -7.86 -5.04 -15.00
N LYS A 73 -6.68 -4.63 -14.53
CA LYS A 73 -5.61 -5.53 -14.08
C LYS A 73 -5.94 -6.19 -12.75
N ASN A 74 -5.41 -7.40 -12.52
CA ASN A 74 -5.40 -7.96 -11.17
C ASN A 74 -4.22 -7.41 -10.38
N ILE A 75 -4.47 -7.00 -9.15
CA ILE A 75 -3.44 -6.40 -8.29
C ILE A 75 -3.53 -7.00 -6.90
N VAL A 76 -2.40 -7.45 -6.36
CA VAL A 76 -2.25 -7.78 -4.94
C VAL A 76 -1.46 -6.66 -4.27
N ILE A 77 -1.95 -6.16 -3.14
CA ILE A 77 -1.28 -5.13 -2.34
C ILE A 77 -1.08 -5.68 -0.93
N LYS A 78 0.14 -5.68 -0.43
CA LYS A 78 0.47 -6.02 0.95
C LYS A 78 0.98 -4.77 1.65
N ALA A 79 0.52 -4.51 2.86
CA ALA A 79 1.06 -3.45 3.69
C ALA A 79 1.39 -3.94 5.11
N GLY A 80 2.49 -3.42 5.66
CA GLY A 80 2.87 -3.64 7.05
C GLY A 80 3.87 -2.61 7.52
N ILE A 81 3.42 -1.75 8.44
CA ILE A 81 4.15 -0.58 8.89
C ILE A 81 4.04 -0.51 10.40
N HIS A 82 5.17 -0.60 11.11
CA HIS A 82 5.17 -0.48 12.56
C HIS A 82 6.19 0.54 13.02
N LEU A 83 5.71 1.56 13.73
CA LEU A 83 6.52 2.55 14.44
C LEU A 83 6.10 2.58 15.90
N ASP A 84 7.06 2.43 16.81
CA ASP A 84 6.80 2.51 18.24
C ASP A 84 6.44 3.95 18.63
N ASN A 85 5.41 4.11 19.48
CA ASN A 85 4.95 5.41 20.00
C ASN A 85 4.62 6.44 18.91
N ILE A 86 4.08 5.99 17.77
CA ILE A 86 3.77 6.84 16.63
C ILE A 86 2.85 8.02 17.02
N SER A 87 3.27 9.23 16.65
CA SER A 87 2.49 10.44 16.88
C SER A 87 1.41 10.64 15.81
N LYS A 88 0.39 11.46 16.11
CA LYS A 88 -0.65 11.82 15.12
C LYS A 88 -0.08 12.52 13.88
N ASN A 89 0.97 13.31 14.03
CA ASN A 89 1.62 13.98 12.89
C ASN A 89 2.32 12.94 12.00
N GLN A 90 3.01 11.97 12.59
CA GLN A 90 3.64 10.88 11.84
C GLN A 90 2.62 9.99 11.13
N ILE A 91 1.48 9.68 11.78
CA ILE A 91 0.37 8.99 11.11
C ILE A 91 -0.09 9.78 9.89
N LYS A 92 -0.29 11.10 10.03
CA LYS A 92 -0.71 11.95 8.92
C LYS A 92 0.31 11.93 7.78
N GLU A 93 1.60 12.05 8.08
CA GLU A 93 2.66 11.98 7.07
C GLU A 93 2.66 10.63 6.33
N ILE A 94 2.51 9.51 7.04
CA ILE A 94 2.38 8.18 6.42
C ILE A 94 1.18 8.14 5.46
N LEU A 95 0.03 8.70 5.87
CA LEU A 95 -1.16 8.74 5.02
C LEU A 95 -0.98 9.65 3.80
N GLU A 96 -0.23 10.74 3.90
CA GLU A 96 0.11 11.58 2.74
C GLU A 96 1.10 10.85 1.80
N ASN A 97 2.12 10.18 2.34
CA ASN A 97 3.04 9.33 1.56
C ASN A 97 2.28 8.22 0.83
N ASN A 98 1.24 7.65 1.45
CA ASN A 98 0.39 6.65 0.81
C ASN A 98 -0.42 7.20 -0.40
N LYS A 99 -0.79 8.49 -0.38
CA LYS A 99 -1.43 9.12 -1.55
C LYS A 99 -0.43 9.27 -2.71
N GLU A 100 0.83 9.58 -2.40
CA GLU A 100 1.89 9.61 -3.41
C GLU A 100 2.15 8.23 -4.00
N ILE A 101 2.15 7.18 -3.16
CA ILE A 101 2.21 5.79 -3.61
C ILE A 101 1.09 5.47 -4.60
N LEU A 102 -0.15 5.90 -4.34
CA LEU A 102 -1.25 5.70 -5.28
C LEU A 102 -0.94 6.32 -6.65
N ASN A 103 -0.44 7.55 -6.68
CA ASN A 103 -0.07 8.22 -7.93
C ASN A 103 1.02 7.44 -8.68
N ILE A 104 2.02 6.93 -7.96
CA ILE A 104 3.09 6.11 -8.56
C ILE A 104 2.50 4.82 -9.13
N ILE A 105 1.65 4.10 -8.39
CA ILE A 105 1.02 2.86 -8.88
C ILE A 105 0.23 3.13 -10.16
N MET A 106 -0.42 4.30 -10.27
CA MET A 106 -1.20 4.67 -11.45
C MET A 106 -0.38 4.77 -12.75
N ASP A 107 0.94 4.95 -12.66
CA ASP A 107 1.82 4.96 -13.84
C ASP A 107 2.09 3.54 -14.38
N TYR A 108 1.68 2.49 -13.66
CA TYR A 108 1.94 1.08 -14.00
C TYR A 108 0.68 0.25 -14.28
N VAL A 109 -0.51 0.85 -14.15
CA VAL A 109 -1.81 0.16 -14.29
C VAL A 109 -2.57 0.46 -15.57
#